data_AF-A0A167M688-F1
#
_entry.id   AF-A0A167M688-F1
#
_cell.length_a   1.000
_cell.length_b   1.000
_cell.length_c   1.000
_cell.angle_alpha   90.00
_cell.angle_beta   90.00
_cell.angle_gamma   90.00
#
_symmetry.space_group_name_H-M   'P 1'
#
loop_
_entity.id
_entity.type
_entity.pdbx_description
1 polymer ?
#
loop_
_entity_poly.entity_id
_entity_poly.type
_entity_poly.pdbx_seq_one_letter_code
_entity_poly.pdbx_strand_id
1 'polypeptide(L)'
;MATGFDLQHYNRVAGFLDLSGDSTPCGLMYDTRVVCKSAATRDTVLARLIALGPAIETSGLAKNGAILTWMAFASQDHDNDARIFARFRDKTGLDAYNRLSAVLEFWAVGKENDIDKIEQRGYVENGKGWLHR
;
A
#
# COMPACT_ATOMS: atom_id res chain seq x y z
N MET A 1 10.71 -20.92 3.03
CA MET A 1 10.17 -19.90 2.09
C MET A 1 9.92 -18.63 2.88
N ALA A 2 10.85 -17.68 2.86
CA ALA A 2 10.55 -16.34 3.34
C ALA A 2 9.66 -15.66 2.29
N THR A 3 8.55 -15.05 2.70
CA THR A 3 7.50 -14.54 1.80
C THR A 3 7.91 -13.31 0.98
N GLY A 4 9.20 -12.94 0.96
CA GLY A 4 9.68 -11.69 0.37
C GLY A 4 9.03 -10.44 0.99
N PHE A 5 8.33 -10.63 2.10
CA PHE A 5 7.64 -9.60 2.87
C PHE A 5 8.53 -9.17 4.02
N ASP A 6 9.77 -8.81 3.70
CA ASP A 6 10.66 -8.18 4.64
C ASP A 6 10.51 -6.67 4.52
N LEU A 7 10.02 -6.04 5.58
CA LEU A 7 9.90 -4.59 5.70
C LEU A 7 11.12 -3.97 6.39
N GLN A 8 12.12 -4.76 6.82
CA GLN A 8 13.32 -4.25 7.48
C GLN A 8 14.13 -3.30 6.59
N HIS A 9 14.08 -3.52 5.27
CA HIS A 9 14.75 -2.72 4.26
C HIS A 9 13.89 -1.56 3.72
N TYR A 10 12.87 -1.15 4.48
CA TYR A 10 11.90 -0.14 4.07
C TYR A 10 11.66 0.89 5.17
N ASN A 11 11.76 2.17 4.80
CA ASN A 11 11.39 3.28 5.67
C ASN A 11 9.93 3.66 5.44
N ARG A 12 9.11 3.63 6.49
CA ARG A 12 7.73 4.10 6.41
C ARG A 12 7.71 5.60 6.11
N VAL A 13 7.00 5.98 5.04
CA VAL A 13 6.79 7.39 4.68
C VAL A 13 5.38 7.86 4.98
N ALA A 14 4.38 6.98 4.94
CA ALA A 14 2.98 7.36 5.18
C ALA A 14 2.12 6.18 5.62
N GLY A 15 0.92 6.49 6.13
CA GLY A 15 -0.15 5.54 6.35
C GLY A 15 -0.48 5.24 7.80
N PHE A 16 -1.39 4.29 7.99
CA PHE A 16 -1.98 3.88 9.27
C PHE A 16 -2.05 2.35 9.38
N LEU A 17 -2.09 1.89 10.63
CA LEU A 17 -2.29 0.49 11.01
C LEU A 17 -3.70 0.31 11.58
N ASP A 18 -4.09 -0.95 11.77
CA ASP A 18 -5.21 -1.29 12.65
C ASP A 18 -4.93 -0.82 14.08
N LEU A 19 -6.00 -0.66 14.85
CA LEU A 19 -5.88 -0.38 16.27
C LEU A 19 -5.13 -1.53 16.96
N SER A 20 -4.17 -1.17 17.80
CA SER A 20 -3.34 -2.14 18.51
C SER A 20 -4.20 -3.14 19.29
N GLY A 21 -3.96 -4.44 19.07
CA GLY A 21 -4.61 -5.52 19.81
C GLY A 21 -5.82 -6.14 19.12
N ASP A 22 -6.37 -5.51 18.07
CA ASP A 22 -7.56 -6.04 17.39
C ASP A 22 -7.23 -7.22 16.47
N SER A 23 -5.96 -7.32 16.02
CA SER A 23 -5.42 -8.38 15.14
C SER A 23 -6.41 -8.79 14.06
N THR A 24 -7.12 -7.81 13.50
CA THR A 24 -8.34 -8.08 12.75
C THR A 24 -7.98 -8.88 11.51
N PRO A 25 -8.60 -10.05 11.29
CA PRO A 25 -8.35 -10.82 10.09
C PRO A 25 -8.78 -9.99 8.87
N CYS A 26 -7.90 -9.87 7.88
CA CYS A 26 -8.25 -9.32 6.59
C CYS A 26 -8.84 -10.41 5.68
N GLY A 27 -9.51 -10.01 4.60
CA GLY A 27 -9.91 -10.94 3.53
C GLY A 27 -8.92 -10.90 2.37
N LEU A 28 -8.31 -9.73 2.13
CA LEU A 28 -7.28 -9.54 1.11
C LEU A 28 -6.13 -8.68 1.62
N MET A 29 -4.91 -9.01 1.19
CA MET A 29 -3.76 -8.15 1.33
C MET A 29 -3.16 -7.86 -0.03
N TYR A 30 -2.75 -6.62 -0.24
CA TYR A 30 -2.04 -6.20 -1.44
C TYR A 30 -0.71 -5.60 -1.09
N ASP A 31 0.28 -6.05 -1.84
CA ASP A 31 1.65 -5.61 -1.78
C ASP A 31 2.05 -5.12 -3.18
N THR A 32 2.26 -3.81 -3.28
CA THR A 32 2.52 -3.13 -4.54
C THR A 32 3.89 -2.49 -4.48
N ARG A 33 4.83 -2.96 -5.29
CA ARG A 33 6.11 -2.30 -5.53
C ARG A 33 5.97 -1.37 -6.73
N VAL A 34 6.38 -0.13 -6.54
CA VAL A 34 6.44 0.92 -7.56
C VAL A 34 7.90 1.18 -7.85
N VAL A 35 8.35 0.82 -9.04
CA VAL A 35 9.70 1.11 -9.51
C VAL A 35 9.64 2.38 -10.34
N CYS A 36 10.36 3.40 -9.88
CA CYS A 36 10.41 4.71 -10.51
C CYS A 36 11.53 4.75 -11.56
N LYS A 37 11.43 5.68 -12.51
CA LYS A 37 12.44 5.83 -13.58
C LYS A 37 13.81 6.30 -13.07
N SER A 38 13.82 6.98 -11.94
CA SER A 38 15.00 7.56 -11.30
C SER A 38 14.76 7.81 -9.80
N ALA A 39 15.83 8.13 -9.06
CA ALA A 39 15.73 8.56 -7.67
C ALA A 39 14.93 9.87 -7.49
N ALA A 40 15.09 10.83 -8.39
CA ALA A 40 14.34 12.10 -8.34
C ALA A 40 12.82 11.88 -8.52
N THR A 41 12.45 11.02 -9.47
CA THR A 41 11.05 10.62 -9.67
C THR A 41 10.51 9.81 -8.49
N ARG A 42 11.36 9.00 -7.83
CA ARG A 42 10.99 8.32 -6.57
C ARG A 42 10.63 9.34 -5.50
N ASP A 43 11.42 10.37 -5.29
CA ASP A 43 11.12 11.39 -4.28
C ASP A 43 9.79 12.11 -4.56
N THR A 44 9.46 12.31 -5.85
CA THR A 44 8.16 12.84 -6.29
C THR A 44 7.01 11.86 -6.04
N VAL A 45 7.21 10.55 -6.27
CA VAL A 45 6.25 9.50 -5.91
C VAL A 45 6.06 9.45 -4.40
N LEU A 46 7.13 9.49 -3.61
CA LEU A 46 7.07 9.47 -2.14
C LEU A 46 6.33 10.68 -1.58
N ALA A 47 6.59 11.89 -2.09
CA ALA A 47 5.85 13.08 -1.69
C ALA A 47 4.34 12.95 -1.94
N ARG A 48 3.95 12.35 -3.07
CA ARG A 48 2.54 12.07 -3.38
C ARG A 48 1.96 10.98 -2.49
N LEU A 49 2.73 9.94 -2.16
CA LEU A 49 2.30 8.91 -1.21
C LEU A 49 2.09 9.47 0.20
N ILE A 50 2.94 10.41 0.63
CA ILE A 50 2.78 11.16 1.88
C ILE A 50 1.47 11.94 1.88
N ALA A 51 1.13 12.61 0.77
CA ALA A 51 -0.15 13.32 0.65
C ALA A 51 -1.36 12.37 0.55
N LEU A 52 -1.19 11.19 -0.06
CA LEU A 52 -2.25 10.21 -0.25
C LEU A 52 -2.66 9.52 1.06
N GLY A 53 -1.73 9.26 1.96
CA GLY A 53 -2.00 8.59 3.24
C GLY A 53 -3.15 9.20 4.03
N PRO A 54 -3.12 10.51 4.37
CA PRO A 54 -4.21 11.19 5.06
C PRO A 54 -5.54 11.16 4.29
N ALA A 55 -5.51 11.22 2.95
CA ALA A 55 -6.72 11.15 2.14
C ALA A 55 -7.41 9.78 2.25
N ILE A 56 -6.62 8.70 2.37
CA ILE A 56 -7.15 7.35 2.58
C ILE A 56 -7.63 7.19 4.03
N GLU A 57 -6.85 7.63 5.01
CA GLU A 57 -7.19 7.51 6.43
C GLU A 57 -8.46 8.27 6.81
N THR A 58 -8.63 9.47 6.25
CA THR A 58 -9.82 10.29 6.51
C THR A 58 -11.04 9.87 5.70
N SER A 59 -10.85 8.99 4.70
CA SER A 59 -11.93 8.42 3.89
C SER A 59 -12.92 7.63 4.75
N GLY A 60 -14.15 7.48 4.25
CA GLY A 60 -15.15 6.61 4.89
C GLY A 60 -14.71 5.15 4.97
N LEU A 61 -13.74 4.71 4.17
CA LEU A 61 -13.31 3.31 4.05
C LEU A 61 -12.39 2.85 5.19
N ALA A 62 -11.54 3.75 5.70
CA ALA A 62 -10.76 3.45 6.90
C ALA A 62 -11.68 3.43 8.13
N LYS A 63 -12.57 4.42 8.24
CA LYS A 63 -13.51 4.57 9.36
C LYS A 63 -14.50 3.42 9.51
N ASN A 64 -14.98 2.85 8.40
CA ASN A 64 -15.90 1.71 8.43
C ASN A 64 -15.17 0.35 8.46
N GLY A 65 -13.83 0.35 8.51
CA GLY A 65 -12.97 -0.83 8.55
C GLY A 65 -12.95 -1.64 7.26
N ALA A 66 -13.31 -1.05 6.11
CA ALA A 66 -13.10 -1.67 4.80
C ALA A 66 -11.61 -1.72 4.43
N ILE A 67 -10.85 -0.68 4.80
CA ILE A 67 -9.38 -0.64 4.76
C ILE A 67 -8.89 -0.78 6.20
N LEU A 68 -8.23 -1.89 6.49
CA LEU A 68 -7.71 -2.21 7.83
C LEU A 68 -6.30 -1.64 8.02
N THR A 69 -5.54 -1.55 6.95
CA THR A 69 -4.16 -1.04 6.97
C THR A 69 -3.85 -0.45 5.61
N TRP A 70 -3.15 0.68 5.61
CA TRP A 70 -2.54 1.22 4.41
C TRP A 70 -1.22 1.85 4.81
N MET A 71 -0.13 1.43 4.19
CA MET A 71 1.21 1.95 4.46
C MET A 71 1.96 2.16 3.16
N ALA A 72 2.74 3.23 3.12
CA ALA A 72 3.67 3.50 2.04
C ALA A 72 5.10 3.57 2.58
N PHE A 73 6.04 3.09 1.78
CA PHE A 73 7.44 2.97 2.16
C PHE A 73 8.39 3.41 1.03
N ALA A 74 9.55 3.93 1.44
CA ALA A 74 10.73 4.06 0.59
C ALA A 74 11.65 2.85 0.80
N SER A 75 12.17 2.27 -0.28
CA SER A 75 13.19 1.22 -0.17
C SER A 75 14.51 1.81 0.32
N GLN A 76 15.22 1.08 1.17
CA GLN A 76 16.59 1.39 1.61
C GLN A 76 17.65 0.74 0.70
N ASP A 77 17.29 -0.34 -0.01
CA ASP A 77 18.22 -1.07 -0.88
C ASP A 77 18.24 -0.54 -2.32
N HIS A 78 17.14 0.09 -2.74
CA HIS A 78 16.94 0.53 -4.12
C HIS A 78 16.48 1.98 -4.19
N ASP A 79 17.32 2.83 -4.80
CA ASP A 79 17.11 4.27 -4.83
C ASP A 79 15.95 4.73 -5.72
N ASN A 80 15.33 3.83 -6.47
CA ASN A 80 14.19 4.13 -7.33
C ASN A 80 12.90 3.44 -6.89
N ASP A 81 12.90 2.75 -5.75
CA ASP A 81 11.77 1.93 -5.34
C ASP A 81 10.94 2.56 -4.23
N ALA A 82 9.62 2.48 -4.40
CA ALA A 82 8.63 2.70 -3.37
C ALA A 82 7.73 1.45 -3.23
N ARG A 83 7.09 1.31 -2.08
CA ARG A 83 6.19 0.17 -1.80
C ARG A 83 4.93 0.64 -1.11
N ILE A 84 3.79 0.05 -1.47
CA ILE A 84 2.50 0.24 -0.81
C ILE A 84 2.05 -1.11 -0.29
N PHE A 85 1.69 -1.16 0.99
CA PHE A 85 1.06 -2.32 1.59
C PHE A 85 -0.33 -1.95 2.09
N ALA A 86 -1.33 -2.74 1.72
CA ALA A 86 -2.70 -2.51 2.14
C ALA A 86 -3.39 -3.81 2.55
N ARG A 87 -4.20 -3.74 3.61
CA ARG A 87 -5.08 -4.83 4.05
C ARG A 87 -6.53 -4.38 3.95
N PHE A 88 -7.36 -5.23 3.36
CA PHE A 88 -8.77 -4.98 3.14
C PHE A 88 -9.60 -6.06 3.83
N ARG A 89 -10.77 -5.66 4.36
CA ARG A 89 -11.73 -6.61 4.93
C ARG A 89 -12.16 -7.64 3.90
N ASP A 90 -12.48 -7.20 2.70
CA ASP A 90 -13.00 -8.03 1.61
C ASP A 90 -12.74 -7.38 0.24
N LYS A 91 -13.23 -8.04 -0.81
CA LYS A 91 -13.10 -7.56 -2.19
C LYS A 91 -13.86 -6.25 -2.42
N THR A 92 -14.98 -6.03 -1.74
CA THR A 92 -15.75 -4.79 -1.83
C THR A 92 -14.95 -3.60 -1.30
N GLY A 93 -14.22 -3.79 -0.21
CA GLY A 93 -13.30 -2.77 0.34
C GLY A 93 -12.17 -2.42 -0.62
N LEU A 94 -11.59 -3.42 -1.30
CA LEU A 94 -10.58 -3.21 -2.35
C LEU A 94 -11.16 -2.44 -3.54
N ASP A 95 -12.34 -2.86 -4.03
CA ASP A 95 -12.98 -2.21 -5.18
C ASP A 95 -13.34 -0.76 -4.86
N ALA A 96 -13.80 -0.48 -3.63
CA ALA A 96 -14.06 0.87 -3.16
C ALA A 96 -12.77 1.71 -3.06
N TYR A 97 -11.68 1.13 -2.55
CA TYR A 97 -10.37 1.77 -2.50
C TYR A 97 -9.86 2.17 -3.89
N ASN A 98 -9.94 1.26 -4.86
CA ASN A 98 -9.52 1.52 -6.24
C ASN A 98 -10.36 2.60 -6.94
N ARG A 99 -11.56 2.91 -6.43
CA ARG A 99 -12.46 3.94 -6.95
C ARG A 99 -12.33 5.29 -6.23
N LEU A 100 -11.53 5.39 -5.17
CA LEU A 100 -11.28 6.66 -4.52
C LEU A 100 -10.62 7.63 -5.51
N SER A 101 -11.16 8.84 -5.64
CA SER A 101 -10.61 9.86 -6.55
C SER A 101 -9.13 10.11 -6.28
N ALA A 102 -8.73 10.23 -5.01
CA ALA A 102 -7.34 10.43 -4.63
C ALA A 102 -6.41 9.29 -5.09
N VAL A 103 -6.90 8.04 -5.10
CA VAL A 103 -6.13 6.87 -5.57
C VAL A 103 -6.03 6.89 -7.10
N LEU A 104 -7.14 7.19 -7.78
CA LEU A 104 -7.16 7.31 -9.24
C LEU A 104 -6.25 8.46 -9.72
N GLU A 105 -6.31 9.62 -9.07
CA GLU A 105 -5.48 10.78 -9.35
C GLU A 105 -3.99 10.48 -9.11
N PHE A 106 -3.65 9.81 -8.01
CA PHE A 106 -2.29 9.38 -7.72
C PHE A 106 -1.69 8.58 -8.90
N TRP A 107 -2.44 7.59 -9.40
CA TRP A 107 -1.98 6.77 -10.52
C TRP A 107 -1.97 7.53 -11.84
N ALA A 108 -2.96 8.37 -12.10
CA ALA A 108 -3.07 9.15 -13.33
C ALA A 108 -1.88 10.12 -13.50
N VAL A 109 -1.46 10.79 -12.43
CA VAL A 109 -0.36 11.77 -12.46
C VAL A 109 1.00 11.10 -12.65
N GLY A 110 1.22 9.92 -12.06
CA GLY A 110 2.54 9.26 -12.06
C GLY A 110 2.84 8.37 -13.26
N LYS A 111 1.82 7.88 -13.97
CA LYS A 111 1.94 6.77 -14.93
C LYS A 111 2.86 7.05 -16.12
N GLU A 112 2.88 8.28 -16.64
CA GLU A 112 3.64 8.58 -17.86
C GLU A 112 5.08 9.03 -17.57
N ASN A 113 5.29 9.81 -16.51
CA ASN A 113 6.54 10.52 -16.30
C ASN A 113 7.42 9.94 -15.20
N ASP A 114 6.84 9.33 -14.15
CA ASP A 114 7.58 9.02 -12.94
C ASP A 114 7.80 7.52 -12.71
N ILE A 115 6.82 6.72 -13.10
CA ILE A 115 6.78 5.28 -12.85
C ILE A 115 7.32 4.53 -14.08
N ASP A 116 8.25 3.61 -13.84
CA ASP A 116 8.77 2.68 -14.85
C ASP A 116 7.92 1.40 -14.90
N LYS A 117 7.74 0.76 -13.74
CA LYS A 117 6.91 -0.44 -13.62
C LYS A 117 6.22 -0.55 -12.26
N ILE A 118 5.13 -1.30 -12.26
CA ILE A 118 4.36 -1.64 -11.06
C ILE A 118 4.32 -3.16 -10.95
N GLU A 119 4.74 -3.70 -9.82
CA GLU A 119 4.66 -5.12 -9.49
C GLU A 119 3.68 -5.28 -8.32
N GLN A 120 2.64 -6.07 -8.51
CA GLN A 120 1.57 -6.23 -7.52
C GLN A 120 1.38 -7.69 -7.16
N ARG A 121 1.29 -7.96 -5.85
CA ARG A 121 0.98 -9.28 -5.29
C ARG A 121 -0.26 -9.18 -4.42
N GLY A 122 -1.27 -9.95 -4.77
CA GLY A 122 -2.48 -10.11 -3.98
C GLY A 122 -2.44 -11.42 -3.19
N TYR A 123 -2.77 -11.35 -1.91
CA TYR A 123 -2.89 -12.50 -1.03
C TYR A 123 -4.33 -12.58 -0.52
N VAL A 124 -4.87 -13.79 -0.42
CA VAL A 124 -6.24 -14.07 0.03
C VAL A 124 -6.19 -15.07 1.17
N GLU A 125 -7.07 -14.88 2.15
CA GLU A 125 -7.26 -15.81 3.27
C GLU A 125 -7.66 -17.20 2.75
N ASN A 126 -7.06 -18.27 3.29
CA ASN A 126 -7.27 -19.63 2.80
C ASN A 126 -7.64 -20.63 3.91
N GLY A 127 -8.10 -20.16 5.07
CA GLY A 127 -8.44 -20.98 6.22
C GLY A 127 -7.24 -21.54 6.99
N LYS A 128 -6.00 -21.36 6.49
CA LYS A 128 -4.76 -21.75 7.21
C LYS A 128 -4.17 -20.61 8.02
N GLY A 129 -4.93 -19.53 8.14
CA GLY A 129 -4.54 -18.30 8.79
C GLY A 129 -3.53 -17.50 7.97
N TRP A 130 -3.61 -16.17 8.10
CA TRP A 130 -2.68 -15.26 7.46
C TRP A 130 -1.30 -15.41 8.06
N LEU A 131 -0.27 -15.69 7.24
CA LEU A 131 1.17 -15.64 7.59
C LEU A 131 1.41 -15.69 9.11
N HIS A 132 0.96 -16.77 9.75
CA HIS A 132 1.14 -16.91 11.19
C HIS A 132 2.64 -17.07 11.40
N ARG A 133 3.19 -16.27 12.32
CA ARG A 133 4.46 -16.62 12.96
C ARG A 133 4.30 -17.93 13.70
#